data_AF-A0A972C4D3-F1
#
_entry.id   AF-A0A972C4D3-F1
#
_cell.length_a   1.000
_cell.length_b   1.000
_cell.length_c   1.000
_cell.angle_alpha   90.00
_cell.angle_beta   90.00
_cell.angle_gamma   90.00
#
_symmetry.space_group_name_H-M   'P 1'
#
loop_
_entity.id
_entity.type
_entity.pdbx_description
1 polymer ?
#
loop_
_entity_poly.entity_id
_entity_poly.type
_entity_poly.pdbx_seq_one_letter_code
_entity_poly.pdbx_strand_id
1 'polypeptide(L)' 'MSNETQSAAELDGLTFLRERMAAGEDAPMGQTLSMSLIEVEEGRAVVEGRPTRNVYNPMGTVHGGYAATLL' A
#
# COMPACT_ATOMS: atom_id res chain seq x y z
N MET A 1 -2.80 28.86 3.10
CA MET A 1 -2.40 28.21 4.37
C MET A 1 -1.39 27.16 3.96
N SER A 2 -0.12 27.41 4.23
CA SER A 2 0.99 26.53 3.88
C SER A 2 0.81 25.23 4.68
N ASN A 3 0.62 24.11 3.99
CA ASN A 3 0.58 22.82 4.67
C ASN A 3 2.03 22.50 5.07
N GLU A 4 2.39 22.75 6.32
CA GLU A 4 3.64 22.25 6.87
C GLU A 4 3.55 20.73 6.85
N THR A 5 4.42 20.09 6.05
CA THR A 5 4.57 18.64 6.09
C THR A 5 5.07 18.28 7.49
N GLN A 6 4.15 17.92 8.40
CA GLN A 6 4.52 17.40 9.71
C GLN A 6 5.41 16.18 9.53
N SER A 7 6.41 16.08 10.40
CA SER A 7 7.32 14.93 10.38
C SER A 7 6.52 13.65 10.66
N ALA A 8 6.78 12.57 9.92
CA ALA A 8 6.10 11.29 10.10
C ALA A 8 6.20 10.75 11.54
N ALA A 9 7.20 11.20 12.31
CA ALA A 9 7.39 10.84 13.71
C ALA A 9 6.42 11.55 14.69
N GLU A 10 5.71 12.59 14.24
CA GLU A 10 4.80 13.39 15.07
C GLU A 10 3.33 12.96 14.94
N LEU A 11 3.00 12.19 13.90
CA LEU A 11 1.67 11.65 13.66
C LEU A 11 1.50 10.28 14.33
N ASP A 12 0.29 10.00 14.83
CA ASP A 12 -0.06 8.61 15.11
C ASP A 12 -0.13 7.80 13.80
N GLY A 13 0.09 6.49 13.89
CA GLY A 13 0.22 5.64 12.71
C GLY A 13 -1.04 5.63 11.82
N LEU A 14 -2.23 5.74 12.40
CA LEU A 14 -3.48 5.73 11.63
C LEU A 14 -3.65 7.05 10.86
N THR A 15 -3.40 8.19 11.51
CA THR A 15 -3.41 9.51 10.85
C THR A 15 -2.37 9.56 9.74
N PHE A 16 -1.15 9.08 10.00
CA PHE A 16 -0.10 8.96 8.98
C PHE A 16 -0.58 8.17 7.75
N LEU A 17 -1.10 6.95 7.93
CA LEU A 17 -1.57 6.12 6.82
C LEU A 17 -2.73 6.77 6.05
N ARG A 18 -3.66 7.44 6.73
CA ARG A 18 -4.77 8.17 6.09
C ARG A 18 -4.27 9.31 5.22
N GLU A 19 -3.30 10.09 5.69
CA GLU A 19 -2.72 11.18 4.91
C GLU A 19 -2.00 10.66 3.66
N ARG A 20 -1.20 9.57 3.79
CA ARG A 20 -0.54 8.95 2.63
C ARG A 20 -1.55 8.41 1.62
N MET A 21 -2.60 7.74 2.09
CA MET A 21 -3.67 7.21 1.24
C MET A 21 -4.43 8.34 0.52
N ALA A 22 -4.75 9.43 1.22
CA ALA A 22 -5.42 10.60 0.63
C ALA A 22 -4.54 11.32 -0.43
N ALA A 23 -3.23 11.29 -0.25
CA ALA A 23 -2.27 11.82 -1.22
C ALA A 23 -2.06 10.89 -2.43
N GLY A 24 -2.56 9.65 -2.40
CA GLY A 24 -2.32 8.64 -3.43
C GLY A 24 -0.86 8.18 -3.49
N GLU A 25 -0.15 8.27 -2.37
CA GLU A 25 1.28 7.97 -2.30
C GLU A 25 1.53 6.57 -1.76
N ASP A 26 1.57 5.61 -2.69
CA ASP A 26 1.92 4.22 -2.37
C ASP A 26 3.38 4.10 -1.90
N ALA A 27 3.60 3.21 -0.93
CA ALA A 27 4.94 2.83 -0.51
C ALA A 27 5.74 2.28 -1.72
N PRO A 28 7.08 2.44 -1.77
CA PRO A 28 7.88 1.96 -2.90
C PRO A 28 7.69 0.47 -3.23
N MET A 29 7.46 -0.38 -2.22
CA MET A 29 7.08 -1.78 -2.45
C MET A 29 5.70 -1.93 -3.10
N GLY A 30 4.73 -1.11 -2.69
CA GLY A 30 3.40 -1.05 -3.29
C GLY A 30 3.47 -0.70 -4.77
N GLN A 31 4.28 0.30 -5.15
CA GLN A 31 4.52 0.64 -6.55
C GLN A 31 5.13 -0.53 -7.34
N THR A 32 6.14 -1.20 -6.76
CA THR A 32 6.83 -2.34 -7.37
C THR A 32 5.88 -3.52 -7.61
N LEU A 33 4.97 -3.77 -6.66
CA LEU A 33 4.02 -4.88 -6.70
C LEU A 33 2.64 -4.49 -7.24
N SER A 34 2.44 -3.25 -7.66
CA SER A 34 1.12 -2.73 -8.04
C SER A 34 0.06 -3.00 -6.95
N MET A 35 0.40 -2.67 -5.71
CA MET A 35 -0.44 -2.78 -4.53
C MET A 35 -0.65 -1.41 -3.90
N SER A 36 -1.88 -1.14 -3.47
CA SER A 36 -2.27 0.14 -2.86
C SER A 36 -3.13 -0.09 -1.63
N LEU A 37 -2.91 0.70 -0.59
CA LEU A 37 -3.82 0.78 0.56
C LEU A 37 -5.07 1.56 0.12
N ILE A 38 -6.23 0.91 0.14
CA ILE A 38 -7.49 1.51 -0.32
C ILE A 38 -8.45 1.84 0.82
N GLU A 39 -8.21 1.28 2.01
CA GLU A 39 -8.99 1.57 3.21
C GLU A 39 -8.15 1.38 4.46
N VAL A 40 -8.29 2.29 5.43
CA VAL A 40 -7.64 2.15 6.73
C VAL A 40 -8.49 2.77 7.85
N GLU A 41 -8.78 1.95 8.85
CA GLU A 41 -9.50 2.29 10.06
C GLU A 41 -8.92 1.52 11.25
N GLU A 42 -9.38 1.84 12.45
CA GLU A 42 -8.90 1.16 13.65
C GLU A 42 -9.30 -0.32 13.61
N GLY A 43 -8.31 -1.21 13.66
CA GLY A 43 -8.51 -2.66 13.60
C GLY A 43 -8.77 -3.23 12.20
N ARG A 44 -8.72 -2.41 11.13
CA ARG A 44 -8.92 -2.91 9.76
C ARG A 44 -8.15 -2.10 8.71
N ALA A 45 -7.52 -2.81 7.78
CA ALA A 45 -6.86 -2.26 6.61
C ALA A 45 -7.22 -3.10 5.38
N VAL A 46 -7.41 -2.46 4.24
CA VAL A 46 -7.67 -3.14 2.96
C VAL A 46 -6.61 -2.71 1.95
N VAL A 47 -5.90 -3.70 1.44
CA VAL A 47 -4.90 -3.52 0.38
C VAL A 47 -5.43 -4.18 -0.89
N GLU A 48 -5.45 -3.45 -1.99
CA GLU A 48 -5.77 -3.97 -3.32
C GLU A 48 -4.47 -4.27 -4.08
N GLY A 49 -4.38 -5.44 -4.70
CA GLY A 49 -3.29 -5.80 -5.62
C GLY A 49 -3.79 -5.92 -7.06
N ARG A 50 -3.05 -5.34 -8.01
CA ARG A 50 -3.28 -5.45 -9.46
C ARG A 50 -2.12 -6.19 -10.12
N PRO A 51 -2.05 -7.53 -10.01
CA PRO A 51 -0.90 -8.29 -10.50
C PRO A 51 -0.77 -8.18 -12.01
N THR A 52 0.44 -7.85 -12.46
CA THR A 52 0.84 -7.89 -13.88
C THR A 52 1.66 -9.16 -14.16
N ARG A 53 2.05 -9.36 -15.43
CA ARG A 53 2.92 -10.50 -15.81
C ARG A 53 4.26 -10.53 -15.05
N ASN A 54 4.71 -9.40 -14.50
CA ASN A 54 5.97 -9.29 -13.76
C ASN A 54 5.99 -10.12 -12.47
N VAL A 55 4.81 -10.48 -11.93
CA VAL A 55 4.69 -11.28 -10.71
C VAL A 55 4.14 -12.68 -10.98
N TYR A 56 4.22 -13.15 -12.24
CA TYR A 56 3.78 -14.49 -12.58
C TYR A 56 4.84 -15.54 -12.24
N ASN A 57 4.39 -16.74 -11.93
CA ASN A 57 5.23 -17.91 -11.79
C ASN A 57 5.52 -18.55 -13.18
N PRO A 58 6.40 -19.56 -13.26
CA PRO A 58 6.70 -20.24 -14.53
C PRO A 58 5.51 -20.91 -15.21
N MET A 59 4.41 -21.18 -14.49
CA MET A 59 3.16 -21.74 -15.05
C MET A 59 2.25 -20.65 -15.64
N GLY A 60 2.64 -19.38 -15.57
CA GLY A 60 1.89 -18.26 -16.15
C GLY A 60 0.72 -17.77 -15.29
N THR A 61 0.66 -18.13 -14.01
CA THR A 61 -0.32 -17.60 -13.04
C THR A 61 0.35 -16.66 -12.04
N VAL A 62 -0.44 -15.92 -11.26
CA VAL A 62 0.10 -15.09 -10.16
C VAL A 62 0.92 -15.95 -9.19
N HIS A 63 2.11 -15.48 -8.82
CA HIS A 63 3.01 -16.18 -7.90
C HIS A 63 2.43 -16.22 -6.48
N GLY A 64 2.57 -17.34 -5.77
CA GLY A 64 2.05 -17.48 -4.40
C GLY A 64 2.60 -16.44 -3.43
N GLY A 65 3.87 -16.07 -3.56
CA GLY A 65 4.49 -14.98 -2.79
C GLY A 65 3.84 -13.61 -2.98
N TYR A 66 3.22 -13.34 -4.15
CA TYR A 66 2.44 -12.12 -4.36
C TYR A 66 1.20 -12.10 -3.46
N ALA A 67 0.43 -13.19 -3.47
CA ALA A 67 -0.74 -13.33 -2.61
C ALA A 67 -0.34 -13.31 -1.13
N ALA A 68 0.78 -13.94 -0.77
CA ALA A 68 1.31 -13.90 0.59
C ALA A 68 1.74 -12.50 1.05
N THR A 69 2.11 -11.61 0.13
CA THR A 69 2.47 -10.22 0.46
C THR A 69 1.23 -9.35 0.74
N LEU A 70 0.04 -9.77 0.30
CA LEU A 70 -1.24 -9.11 0.62
C LEU A 70 -1.80 -9.54 1.99
N LEU A 71 -1.20 -10.53 2.66
CA LEU A 71 -1.63 -11.09 3.94
C LEU A 71 -0.79 -10.55 5.10
#